data_AF-A0A9P1CSH2-F1
#
_entry.id   AF-A0A9P1CSH2-F1
#
_cell.length_a   1.000
_cell.length_b   1.000
_cell.length_c   1.000
_cell.angle_alpha   90.00
_cell.angle_beta   90.00
_cell.angle_gamma   90.00
#
_symmetry.space_group_name_H-M   'P 1'
#
loop_
_entity.id
_entity.type
_entity.pdbx_description
1 polymer ?
#
loop_
_entity_poly.entity_id
_entity_poly.type
_entity_poly.pdbx_seq_one_letter_code
_entity_poly.pdbx_strand_id
1 'polypeptide(L)'
;MRDGDVLPCGDLVLHIIRTPGHTPGSICVFAAPRSLSPRVEMGKSPFKEAGLLITGDTLFVGSCGRTDLPGSDPRDMMSSLARLSTMDPAVVVCPGHNYAMEPFSTIGAERAQNEMVKMGLSHFPKPLPVPPCAMCGTGLPCGPKGFRIGRKARIVKLTSEQGQAINGQDCVIESYMEDRERYAVRMINASAVKVLKPENLEKPEKDATEAPEAT
;
A
#
# COMPACT_ATOMS: atom_id res chain seq x y z
N MET A 1 11.70 -9.21 -5.22
CA MET A 1 10.49 -8.68 -4.57
C MET A 1 9.78 -7.77 -5.56
N ARG A 2 8.45 -7.79 -5.59
CA ARG A 2 7.62 -7.01 -6.52
C ARG A 2 7.22 -5.69 -5.87
N ASP A 3 6.86 -4.73 -6.71
CA ASP A 3 6.30 -3.47 -6.24
C ASP A 3 4.96 -3.72 -5.52
N GLY A 4 4.79 -3.14 -4.34
CA GLY A 4 3.57 -3.30 -3.52
C GLY A 4 3.50 -4.61 -2.72
N ASP A 5 4.54 -5.46 -2.79
CA ASP A 5 4.66 -6.58 -1.85
C ASP A 5 4.67 -6.04 -0.41
N VAL A 6 4.04 -6.77 0.50
CA VAL A 6 4.00 -6.43 1.92
C VAL A 6 4.38 -7.61 2.77
N LEU A 7 5.31 -7.37 3.68
CA LEU A 7 5.91 -8.39 4.52
C LEU A 7 5.69 -8.06 6.00
N PRO A 8 5.01 -8.93 6.76
CA PRO A 8 4.94 -8.79 8.21
C PRO A 8 6.32 -9.06 8.84
N CYS A 9 6.70 -8.25 9.82
CA CYS A 9 7.95 -8.39 10.57
C CYS A 9 7.70 -8.04 12.04
N GLY A 10 7.27 -9.02 12.83
CA GLY A 10 6.81 -8.79 14.21
C GLY A 10 5.64 -7.79 14.24
N ASP A 11 5.83 -6.70 14.99
CA ASP A 11 4.86 -5.60 15.11
C ASP A 11 4.93 -4.58 13.95
N LEU A 12 5.92 -4.73 13.06
CA LEU A 12 6.09 -3.90 11.87
C LEU A 12 5.49 -4.55 10.62
N VAL A 13 5.18 -3.70 9.66
CA VAL A 13 4.83 -4.06 8.29
C VAL A 13 5.82 -3.38 7.35
N LEU A 14 6.44 -4.17 6.47
CA LEU A 14 7.37 -3.68 5.46
C LEU A 14 6.66 -3.62 4.12
N HIS A 15 6.59 -2.43 3.52
CA HIS A 15 6.05 -2.19 2.20
C HIS A 15 7.18 -2.04 1.19
N ILE A 16 7.16 -2.86 0.14
CA ILE A 16 8.16 -2.83 -0.92
C ILE A 16 7.75 -1.81 -1.98
N ILE A 17 8.64 -0.87 -2.23
CA ILE A 17 8.47 0.20 -3.22
C ILE A 17 9.57 -0.01 -4.25
N ARG A 18 9.23 -0.39 -5.48
CA ARG A 18 10.24 -0.41 -6.55
C ARG A 18 10.63 1.02 -6.90
N THR A 19 11.93 1.24 -6.93
CA THR A 19 12.52 2.54 -7.21
C THR A 19 13.70 2.41 -8.16
N PRO A 20 13.46 1.96 -9.41
CA PRO A 20 14.52 1.86 -10.40
C PRO A 20 15.16 3.24 -10.64
N GLY A 21 16.42 3.23 -11.04
CA GLY A 21 17.18 4.44 -11.29
C GLY A 21 18.66 4.17 -11.10
N HIS A 22 19.10 4.01 -9.85
CA HIS A 22 20.47 3.61 -9.54
C HIS A 22 20.79 2.21 -10.10
N THR A 23 19.85 1.28 -9.95
CA THR A 23 19.86 -0.03 -10.61
C THR A 23 18.44 -0.38 -11.07
N PRO A 24 18.23 -1.31 -12.02
CA PRO A 24 16.89 -1.78 -12.40
C PRO A 24 16.12 -2.48 -11.26
N GLY A 25 16.88 -3.06 -10.32
CA GLY A 25 16.38 -3.84 -9.19
C GLY A 25 16.21 -3.05 -7.89
N SER A 26 16.52 -1.75 -7.89
CA SER A 26 16.46 -0.91 -6.69
C SER A 26 15.05 -0.89 -6.09
N ILE A 27 15.00 -1.01 -4.76
CA ILE A 27 13.78 -0.92 -3.96
C ILE A 27 14.02 0.02 -2.78
N CYS A 28 12.95 0.68 -2.35
CA CYS A 28 12.83 1.25 -1.02
C CYS A 28 11.89 0.38 -0.18
N VAL A 29 12.12 0.36 1.13
CA VAL A 29 11.29 -0.39 2.08
C VAL A 29 10.72 0.60 3.10
N PHE A 30 9.41 0.78 3.06
CA PHE A 30 8.70 1.56 4.07
C PHE A 30 8.27 0.67 5.22
N ALA A 31 8.77 0.95 6.42
CA ALA A 31 8.48 0.23 7.65
C ALA A 31 7.62 1.09 8.57
N ALA A 32 6.45 0.55 8.96
CA ALA A 32 5.55 1.19 9.90
C ALA A 32 4.95 0.15 10.87
N PRO A 33 4.55 0.54 12.10
CA PRO A 33 3.77 -0.31 12.98
C PRO A 33 2.50 -0.83 12.29
N ARG A 34 2.06 -2.05 12.62
CA ARG A 34 0.80 -2.62 12.08
C ARG A 34 -0.41 -1.71 12.29
N SER A 35 -0.47 -1.02 13.43
CA SER A 35 -1.52 -0.05 13.78
C SER A 35 -1.49 1.21 12.93
N LEU A 36 -0.34 1.52 12.32
CA LEU A 36 -0.09 2.64 11.43
C LEU A 36 0.12 2.20 9.97
N SER A 37 -0.31 0.98 9.64
CA SER A 37 -0.22 0.51 8.26
C SER A 37 -1.15 1.37 7.41
N PRO A 38 -0.64 1.97 6.32
CA PRO A 38 -1.39 2.99 5.59
C PRO A 38 -2.71 2.45 5.08
N ARG A 39 -3.80 3.00 5.62
CA ARG A 39 -5.16 2.72 5.15
C ARG A 39 -5.41 3.49 3.86
N VAL A 40 -5.65 2.79 2.76
CA VAL A 40 -6.24 3.40 1.57
C VAL A 40 -7.72 3.66 1.85
N GLU A 41 -8.04 4.87 2.29
CA GLU A 41 -9.40 5.37 2.11
C GLU A 41 -9.59 5.71 0.62
N MET A 42 -10.76 5.37 0.06
CA MET A 42 -11.11 5.68 -1.33
C MET A 42 -10.85 7.16 -1.63
N GLY A 43 -9.93 7.43 -2.55
CA GLY A 43 -9.56 8.80 -2.95
C GLY A 43 -8.50 9.49 -2.07
N LYS A 44 -7.88 8.81 -1.10
CA LYS A 44 -6.77 9.34 -0.29
C LYS A 44 -5.47 8.56 -0.50
N SER A 45 -4.36 9.28 -0.41
CA SER A 45 -3.01 8.71 -0.55
C SER A 45 -2.71 7.71 0.57
N PRO A 46 -2.12 6.53 0.27
CA PRO A 46 -1.62 5.59 1.30
C PRO A 46 -0.35 6.09 2.00
N PHE A 47 -0.02 7.38 1.95
CA PHE A 47 1.18 7.91 2.59
C PHE A 47 0.85 9.04 3.54
N LYS A 48 -0.08 8.82 4.47
CA LYS A 48 -0.47 9.84 5.43
C LYS A 48 -0.25 9.40 6.87
N GLU A 49 0.88 8.76 7.11
CA GLU A 49 1.31 8.22 8.42
C GLU A 49 2.83 8.33 8.59
N ALA A 50 3.29 8.56 9.82
CA ALA A 50 4.71 8.59 10.15
C ALA A 50 5.31 7.17 10.15
N GLY A 51 6.53 7.02 9.63
CA GLY A 51 7.25 5.74 9.56
C GLY A 51 8.68 5.91 9.07
N LEU A 52 9.39 4.79 8.89
CA LEU A 52 10.78 4.78 8.40
C LEU A 52 10.82 4.32 6.94
N LEU A 53 11.54 5.02 6.08
CA LEU A 53 11.77 4.65 4.70
C LEU A 53 13.24 4.33 4.49
N ILE A 54 13.55 3.06 4.31
CA ILE A 54 14.89 2.60 3.92
C ILE A 54 15.02 2.78 2.42
N THR A 55 15.90 3.67 1.96
CA THR A 55 15.93 4.10 0.55
C THR A 55 17.05 3.45 -0.28
N GLY A 56 17.99 2.76 0.37
CA GLY A 56 19.21 2.29 -0.28
C GLY A 56 19.89 3.45 -0.99
N ASP A 57 20.25 3.25 -2.25
CA ASP A 57 20.87 4.28 -3.11
C ASP A 57 19.86 5.01 -4.00
N THR A 58 18.56 4.95 -3.68
CA THR A 58 17.55 5.72 -4.43
C THR A 58 17.56 7.18 -4.00
N LEU A 59 17.47 7.44 -2.69
CA LEU A 59 17.36 8.79 -2.12
C LEU A 59 18.35 8.91 -0.96
N PHE A 60 19.19 9.94 -1.01
CA PHE A 60 20.11 10.33 0.05
C PHE A 60 19.67 11.66 0.68
N VAL A 61 20.28 12.03 1.80
CA VAL A 61 20.11 13.36 2.38
C VAL A 61 20.71 14.39 1.41
N GLY A 62 19.84 15.20 0.78
CA GLY A 62 20.22 16.24 -0.18
C GLY A 62 20.73 15.74 -1.54
N SER A 63 20.69 14.44 -1.83
CA SER A 63 21.15 13.87 -3.11
C SER A 63 20.40 12.58 -3.49
N CYS A 64 20.83 11.88 -4.55
CA CYS A 64 20.37 10.55 -4.93
C CYS A 64 21.54 9.67 -5.40
N GLY A 65 21.30 8.37 -5.60
CA GLY A 65 22.31 7.50 -6.21
C GLY A 65 22.65 7.92 -7.63
N ARG A 66 23.84 7.52 -8.07
CA ARG A 66 24.32 7.76 -9.43
C ARG A 66 23.50 6.98 -10.48
N THR A 67 23.42 7.52 -11.68
CA THR A 67 22.61 6.96 -12.79
C THR A 67 23.39 6.90 -14.11
N ASP A 68 24.71 6.70 -14.02
CA ASP A 68 25.65 6.70 -15.15
C ASP A 68 26.32 5.33 -15.38
N LEU A 69 25.96 4.30 -14.61
CA LEU A 69 26.49 2.94 -14.75
C LEU A 69 25.60 2.07 -15.65
N PRO A 70 26.12 0.98 -16.25
CA PRO A 70 25.30 0.08 -17.05
C PRO A 70 24.05 -0.42 -16.32
N GLY A 71 22.89 -0.25 -16.95
CA GLY A 71 21.59 -0.62 -16.40
C GLY A 71 20.94 0.41 -15.47
N SER A 72 21.65 1.48 -15.10
CA SER A 72 21.03 2.63 -14.43
C SER A 72 20.29 3.53 -15.42
N ASP A 73 19.27 4.25 -14.96
CA ASP A 73 18.48 5.15 -15.81
C ASP A 73 18.09 6.45 -15.04
N PRO A 74 18.47 7.64 -15.54
CA PRO A 74 18.19 8.91 -14.87
C PRO A 74 16.70 9.27 -14.86
N ARG A 75 15.94 8.85 -15.87
CA ARG A 75 14.49 9.13 -15.95
C ARG A 75 13.72 8.27 -14.95
N ASP A 76 14.10 7.01 -14.82
CA ASP A 76 13.57 6.12 -13.78
C ASP A 76 13.90 6.64 -12.38
N MET A 77 15.12 7.13 -12.17
CA MET A 77 15.49 7.78 -10.90
C MET A 77 14.59 8.98 -10.59
N MET A 78 14.41 9.91 -11.54
CA MET A 78 13.54 11.06 -11.36
C MET A 78 12.08 10.66 -11.07
N SER A 79 11.57 9.65 -11.77
CA SER A 79 10.23 9.10 -11.54
C SER A 79 10.10 8.51 -10.13
N SER A 80 11.09 7.74 -9.69
CA SER A 80 11.17 7.15 -8.35
C SER A 80 11.21 8.21 -7.26
N LEU A 81 12.06 9.24 -7.39
CA LEU A 81 12.15 10.35 -6.46
C LEU A 81 10.85 11.15 -6.37
N ALA A 82 10.23 11.44 -7.51
CA ALA A 82 8.92 12.10 -7.56
C ALA A 82 7.85 11.27 -6.84
N ARG A 83 7.84 9.95 -7.05
CA ARG A 83 6.93 9.02 -6.38
C ARG A 83 7.12 9.01 -4.87
N LEU A 84 8.35 8.88 -4.38
CA LEU A 84 8.64 8.93 -2.94
C LEU A 84 8.22 10.27 -2.30
N SER A 85 8.32 11.38 -3.02
CA SER A 85 7.96 12.71 -2.50
C SER A 85 6.45 12.89 -2.21
N THR A 86 5.61 11.97 -2.68
CA THR A 86 4.18 11.90 -2.35
C THR A 86 3.92 11.37 -0.94
N MET A 87 4.97 10.88 -0.27
CA MET A 87 4.86 10.32 1.06
C MET A 87 4.56 11.37 2.15
N ASP A 88 4.14 10.91 3.33
CA ASP A 88 3.87 11.81 4.46
C ASP A 88 5.15 12.60 4.74
N PRO A 89 5.09 13.94 4.88
CA PRO A 89 6.27 14.75 5.14
C PRO A 89 7.05 14.32 6.38
N ALA A 90 6.40 13.68 7.36
CA ALA A 90 7.01 13.19 8.59
C ALA A 90 7.70 11.82 8.44
N VAL A 91 7.60 11.14 7.29
CA VAL A 91 8.34 9.88 7.05
C VAL A 91 9.84 10.15 7.11
N VAL A 92 10.53 9.41 7.96
CA VAL A 92 11.99 9.48 8.13
C VAL A 92 12.65 8.75 6.97
N VAL A 93 13.64 9.40 6.35
CA VAL A 93 14.45 8.85 5.26
C VAL A 93 15.73 8.26 5.85
N CYS A 94 15.95 6.96 5.62
CA CYS A 94 17.09 6.18 6.06
C CYS A 94 17.89 5.69 4.82
N PRO A 95 18.92 6.44 4.39
CA PRO A 95 19.70 6.10 3.21
C PRO A 95 20.64 4.92 3.40
N GLY A 96 21.02 4.27 2.29
CA GLY A 96 22.02 3.19 2.27
C GLY A 96 23.45 3.68 2.50
N HIS A 97 23.71 4.93 2.16
CA HIS A 97 24.99 5.61 2.36
C HIS A 97 24.76 7.04 2.87
N ASN A 98 25.69 7.55 3.66
CA ASN A 98 25.66 8.92 4.14
C ASN A 98 26.85 9.71 3.59
N TYR A 99 26.54 10.81 2.90
CA TYR A 99 27.51 11.79 2.41
C TYR A 99 27.24 13.20 2.97
N ALA A 100 26.18 13.34 3.77
CA ALA A 100 25.80 14.57 4.43
C ALA A 100 26.26 14.56 5.91
N MET A 101 26.11 15.70 6.58
CA MET A 101 26.37 15.80 8.02
C MET A 101 25.39 14.96 8.83
N GLU A 102 24.11 14.98 8.45
CA GLU A 102 23.06 14.23 9.13
C GLU A 102 22.87 12.84 8.50
N PRO A 103 22.78 11.77 9.29
CA PRO A 103 22.66 10.41 8.78
C PRO A 103 21.23 10.04 8.33
N PHE A 104 20.24 10.87 8.64
CA PHE A 104 18.83 10.68 8.29
C PHE A 104 18.18 12.03 7.95
N SER A 105 17.04 11.98 7.28
CA SER A 105 16.23 13.15 6.91
C SER A 105 14.74 12.82 7.00
N THR A 106 13.89 13.63 6.36
CA THR A 106 12.46 13.35 6.20
C THR A 106 12.02 13.61 4.76
N ILE A 107 10.94 12.96 4.32
CA ILE A 107 10.36 13.22 3.00
C ILE A 107 10.00 14.70 2.84
N GLY A 108 9.52 15.36 3.90
CA GLY A 108 9.23 16.80 3.87
C GLY A 108 10.47 17.65 3.62
N ALA A 109 11.57 17.36 4.32
CA ALA A 109 12.84 18.06 4.14
C ALA A 109 13.43 17.82 2.74
N GLU A 110 13.51 16.56 2.29
CA GLU A 110 14.01 16.22 0.96
C GLU A 110 13.16 16.85 -0.13
N ARG A 111 11.83 16.84 -0.01
CA ARG A 111 10.94 17.51 -0.97
C ARG A 111 11.18 19.01 -1.05
N ALA A 112 11.55 19.66 0.07
CA ALA A 112 11.80 21.09 0.12
C ALA A 112 13.22 21.49 -0.34
N GLN A 113 14.22 20.63 -0.11
CA GLN A 113 15.63 21.00 -0.21
C GLN A 113 16.42 20.22 -1.27
N ASN A 114 16.03 18.97 -1.58
CA ASN A 114 16.77 18.12 -2.50
C ASN A 114 16.46 18.48 -3.96
N GLU A 115 17.46 18.99 -4.68
CA GLU A 115 17.30 19.42 -6.07
C GLU A 115 16.92 18.27 -7.01
N MET A 116 17.36 17.05 -6.74
CA MET A 116 16.99 15.87 -7.54
C MET A 116 15.51 15.52 -7.35
N VAL A 117 14.97 15.67 -6.14
CA VAL A 117 13.54 15.51 -5.86
C VAL A 117 12.71 16.59 -6.55
N LYS A 118 13.15 17.85 -6.49
CA LYS A 118 12.50 18.97 -7.20
C LYS A 118 12.48 18.76 -8.71
N MET A 119 13.59 18.29 -9.27
CA MET A 119 13.69 17.95 -10.69
C MET A 119 12.77 16.79 -11.05
N GLY A 120 12.66 15.76 -10.20
CA GLY A 120 11.67 14.69 -10.36
C GLY A 120 10.24 15.24 -10.41
N LEU A 121 9.87 16.09 -9.46
CA LEU A 121 8.53 16.70 -9.38
C LEU A 121 8.19 17.60 -10.58
N SER A 122 9.17 18.28 -11.17
CA SER A 122 8.93 19.11 -12.35
C SER A 122 8.69 18.28 -13.62
N HIS A 123 9.31 17.11 -13.74
CA HIS A 123 9.14 16.20 -14.87
C HIS A 123 7.95 15.23 -14.69
N PHE A 124 7.58 14.94 -13.44
CA PHE A 124 6.50 14.02 -13.06
C PHE A 124 5.55 14.67 -12.04
N PRO A 125 4.72 15.65 -12.45
CA PRO A 125 3.86 16.41 -11.54
C PRO A 125 2.69 15.60 -10.95
N LYS A 126 2.43 14.40 -11.49
CA LYS A 126 1.48 13.41 -10.95
C LYS A 126 2.21 12.08 -10.78
N PRO A 127 3.00 11.92 -9.70
CA PRO A 127 3.79 10.72 -9.52
C PRO A 127 2.89 9.48 -9.36
N LEU A 128 3.38 8.33 -9.83
CA LEU A 128 2.68 7.07 -9.60
C LEU A 128 2.58 6.84 -8.09
N PRO A 129 1.38 6.62 -7.52
CA PRO A 129 1.28 6.22 -6.13
C PRO A 129 1.96 4.86 -5.94
N VAL A 130 2.61 4.62 -4.79
CA VAL A 130 3.02 3.27 -4.40
C VAL A 130 1.80 2.36 -4.42
N PRO A 131 1.89 1.17 -5.05
CA PRO A 131 0.81 0.22 -5.03
C PRO A 131 0.59 -0.20 -3.57
N PRO A 132 -0.66 -0.16 -3.10
CA PRO A 132 -0.97 -0.53 -1.73
C PRO A 132 -0.59 -1.99 -1.36
N CYS A 133 -0.75 -2.37 -0.08
CA CYS A 133 -0.51 -3.72 0.52
C CYS A 133 -1.41 -4.90 0.10
N ALA A 134 -0.88 -5.92 -0.61
CA ALA A 134 -1.62 -7.07 -1.15
C ALA A 134 -2.46 -7.91 -0.14
N MET A 135 -2.35 -7.63 1.17
CA MET A 135 -3.09 -8.30 2.24
C MET A 135 -4.14 -7.42 2.95
N CYS A 136 -3.99 -6.09 2.97
CA CYS A 136 -4.85 -5.26 3.83
C CYS A 136 -5.16 -3.84 3.33
N GLY A 137 -4.86 -3.49 2.07
CA GLY A 137 -5.20 -2.15 1.57
C GLY A 137 -5.19 -1.88 0.06
N THR A 138 -5.13 -2.86 -0.86
CA THR A 138 -4.88 -2.56 -2.31
C THR A 138 -5.97 -2.70 -3.33
N GLY A 139 -7.02 -3.46 -3.03
CA GLY A 139 -7.85 -4.01 -4.10
C GLY A 139 -7.43 -5.37 -4.64
N LEU A 140 -6.62 -6.15 -3.89
CA LEU A 140 -6.48 -7.61 -4.07
C LEU A 140 -7.26 -8.42 -2.99
N PRO A 141 -7.54 -9.73 -3.25
CA PRO A 141 -8.30 -10.62 -2.36
C PRO A 141 -7.71 -10.81 -0.94
N CYS A 142 -8.51 -10.70 0.12
CA CYS A 142 -8.15 -10.95 1.53
C CYS A 142 -8.98 -12.12 2.13
N GLY A 143 -8.37 -12.85 3.09
CA GLY A 143 -8.97 -13.97 3.83
C GLY A 143 -9.28 -15.24 2.99
N PRO A 144 -9.81 -16.33 3.58
CA PRO A 144 -9.93 -17.66 2.96
C PRO A 144 -10.94 -17.75 1.79
N LYS A 145 -11.67 -16.67 1.49
CA LYS A 145 -12.55 -16.56 0.30
C LYS A 145 -12.09 -15.51 -0.71
N GLY A 146 -10.96 -14.86 -0.44
CA GLY A 146 -10.37 -13.89 -1.34
C GLY A 146 -11.33 -12.75 -1.67
N PHE A 147 -11.93 -12.14 -0.65
CA PHE A 147 -12.77 -10.96 -0.83
C PHE A 147 -11.91 -9.72 -0.99
N ARG A 148 -12.24 -8.81 -1.91
CA ARG A 148 -11.54 -7.53 -2.03
C ARG A 148 -12.11 -6.53 -1.00
N ILE A 149 -11.26 -5.93 -0.19
CA ILE A 149 -11.65 -4.84 0.73
C ILE A 149 -12.24 -3.68 -0.09
N GLY A 150 -13.29 -3.05 0.43
CA GLY A 150 -14.06 -1.99 -0.23
C GLY A 150 -15.01 -2.47 -1.33
N ARG A 151 -15.01 -3.77 -1.66
CA ARG A 151 -15.94 -4.34 -2.66
C ARG A 151 -17.18 -4.92 -2.01
N LYS A 152 -18.24 -5.01 -2.84
CA LYS A 152 -19.51 -5.57 -2.42
C LYS A 152 -19.39 -7.07 -2.23
N ALA A 153 -20.05 -7.58 -1.21
CA ALA A 153 -20.33 -8.99 -1.00
C ALA A 153 -21.79 -9.16 -0.60
N ARG A 154 -22.35 -10.34 -0.84
CA ARG A 154 -23.71 -10.68 -0.43
C ARG A 154 -23.67 -11.55 0.81
N ILE A 155 -24.52 -11.22 1.79
CA ILE A 155 -24.65 -11.99 3.02
C ILE A 155 -25.56 -13.18 2.76
N VAL A 156 -25.11 -14.37 3.16
CA VAL A 156 -25.83 -15.62 2.92
C VAL A 156 -25.70 -16.58 4.10
N LYS A 157 -26.57 -17.59 4.14
CA LYS A 157 -26.43 -18.78 4.99
C LYS A 157 -26.36 -18.48 6.49
N LEU A 158 -26.88 -17.34 6.95
CA LEU A 158 -27.05 -17.08 8.38
C LEU A 158 -28.29 -17.82 8.90
N THR A 159 -28.15 -18.47 10.06
CA THR A 159 -29.18 -19.34 10.66
C THR A 159 -29.86 -18.75 11.88
N SER A 160 -29.26 -17.75 12.55
CA SER A 160 -29.90 -17.07 13.68
C SER A 160 -31.06 -16.20 13.20
N GLU A 161 -32.09 -16.01 14.03
CA GLU A 161 -33.27 -15.19 13.70
C GLU A 161 -32.89 -13.77 13.25
N GLN A 162 -31.97 -13.11 13.97
CA GLN A 162 -31.43 -11.80 13.60
C GLN A 162 -30.56 -11.84 12.33
N GLY A 163 -29.90 -12.98 12.06
CA GLY A 163 -29.06 -13.17 10.89
C GLY A 163 -29.85 -13.45 9.62
N GLN A 164 -30.96 -14.18 9.73
CA GLN A 164 -31.84 -14.49 8.60
C GLN A 164 -32.45 -13.23 7.99
N ALA A 165 -32.74 -12.21 8.80
CA ALA A 165 -33.27 -10.93 8.35
C ALA A 165 -32.32 -10.15 7.41
N ILE A 166 -31.02 -10.44 7.44
CA ILE A 166 -30.01 -9.78 6.60
C ILE A 166 -29.45 -10.68 5.49
N ASN A 167 -29.92 -11.93 5.38
CA ASN A 167 -29.58 -12.77 4.23
C ASN A 167 -30.11 -12.12 2.94
N GLY A 168 -29.31 -12.18 1.88
CA GLY A 168 -29.59 -11.55 0.59
C GLY A 168 -29.23 -10.07 0.51
N GLN A 169 -28.89 -9.42 1.63
CA GLN A 169 -28.45 -8.02 1.62
C GLN A 169 -27.00 -7.89 1.17
N ASP A 170 -26.71 -6.81 0.45
CA ASP A 170 -25.36 -6.46 0.05
C ASP A 170 -24.64 -5.68 1.17
N CYS A 171 -23.36 -5.96 1.33
CA CYS A 171 -22.45 -5.33 2.27
C CYS A 171 -21.12 -4.97 1.60
N VAL A 172 -20.29 -4.19 2.26
CA VAL A 172 -18.94 -3.84 1.84
C VAL A 172 -17.94 -4.49 2.79
N ILE A 173 -16.93 -5.15 2.25
CA ILE A 173 -15.86 -5.78 3.03
C ILE A 173 -14.94 -4.69 3.58
N GLU A 174 -14.82 -4.58 4.90
CA GLU A 174 -13.98 -3.57 5.56
C GLU A 174 -12.60 -4.13 5.93
N SER A 175 -12.55 -5.35 6.47
CA SER A 175 -11.29 -6.01 6.83
C SER A 175 -11.48 -7.51 7.13
N TYR A 176 -10.37 -8.26 7.26
CA TYR A 176 -10.34 -9.62 7.80
C TYR A 176 -9.61 -9.62 9.15
N MET A 177 -10.23 -10.24 10.16
CA MET A 177 -9.71 -10.44 11.51
C MET A 177 -9.13 -11.84 11.61
N GLU A 178 -7.80 -11.98 11.51
CA GLU A 178 -7.12 -13.28 11.55
C GLU A 178 -7.32 -14.00 12.90
N ASP A 179 -7.31 -13.27 14.01
CA ASP A 179 -7.51 -13.79 15.37
C ASP A 179 -8.89 -14.42 15.59
N ARG A 180 -9.89 -14.01 14.79
CA ARG A 180 -11.28 -14.48 14.89
C ARG A 180 -11.73 -15.28 13.68
N GLU A 181 -10.87 -15.37 12.68
CA GLU A 181 -11.15 -15.94 11.36
C GLU A 181 -12.45 -15.40 10.73
N ARG A 182 -12.66 -14.08 10.80
CA ARG A 182 -13.91 -13.42 10.37
C ARG A 182 -13.68 -12.13 9.61
N TYR A 183 -14.63 -11.77 8.75
CA TYR A 183 -14.64 -10.47 8.06
C TYR A 183 -15.45 -9.45 8.86
N ALA A 184 -14.91 -8.23 8.97
CA ALA A 184 -15.73 -7.06 9.24
C ALA A 184 -16.42 -6.60 7.95
N VAL A 185 -17.73 -6.42 8.00
CA VAL A 185 -18.51 -5.91 6.87
C VAL A 185 -19.38 -4.75 7.31
N ARG A 186 -19.51 -3.75 6.45
CA ARG A 186 -20.44 -2.63 6.64
C ARG A 186 -21.62 -2.79 5.72
N MET A 187 -22.82 -2.61 6.25
CA MET A 187 -24.04 -2.68 5.44
C MET A 187 -24.12 -1.46 4.50
N ILE A 188 -24.67 -1.63 3.28
CA ILE A 188 -24.76 -0.50 2.34
C ILE A 188 -25.77 0.57 2.81
N ASN A 189 -26.89 0.14 3.39
CA ASN A 189 -27.98 1.02 3.81
C ASN A 189 -27.99 1.27 5.34
N ALA A 190 -26.94 0.87 6.05
CA ALA A 190 -26.84 1.09 7.49
C ALA A 190 -25.39 1.28 7.93
N SER A 191 -25.15 2.20 8.86
CA SER A 191 -23.82 2.47 9.40
C SER A 191 -23.27 1.33 10.29
N ALA A 192 -24.05 0.27 10.50
CA ALA A 192 -23.68 -0.84 11.36
C ALA A 192 -22.62 -1.74 10.71
N VAL A 193 -21.57 -2.05 11.49
CA VAL A 193 -20.55 -3.04 11.14
C VAL A 193 -20.92 -4.38 11.77
N LYS A 194 -20.82 -5.45 10.98
CA LYS A 194 -21.07 -6.84 11.40
C LYS A 194 -19.81 -7.68 11.21
N VAL A 195 -19.65 -8.71 12.03
CA VAL A 195 -18.50 -9.61 11.98
C VAL A 195 -18.97 -11.01 11.57
N LEU A 196 -18.63 -11.42 10.35
CA LEU A 196 -19.20 -12.60 9.70
C LEU A 196 -18.12 -13.62 9.34
N LYS A 197 -18.47 -14.90 9.37
CA LYS A 197 -17.56 -15.95 8.91
C LYS A 197 -17.43 -15.91 7.39
N PRO A 198 -16.32 -16.41 6.83
CA PRO A 198 -16.14 -16.54 5.39
C PRO A 198 -17.28 -17.27 4.68
N GLU A 199 -17.82 -18.33 5.28
CA GLU A 199 -18.95 -19.10 4.72
C GLU A 199 -20.24 -18.30 4.54
N ASN A 200 -20.42 -17.20 5.29
CA ASN A 200 -21.61 -16.35 5.26
C ASN A 200 -21.55 -15.21 4.24
N LEU A 201 -20.54 -15.21 3.38
CA LEU A 201 -20.33 -14.20 2.36
C LEU A 201 -20.16 -14.86 0.99
N GLU A 202 -20.72 -14.23 -0.04
CA GLU A 202 -20.59 -14.60 -1.46
C GLU A 202 -20.23 -13.37 -2.33
N LYS A 203 -19.49 -13.61 -3.41
CA LYS A 203 -19.15 -12.56 -4.39
C LYS A 203 -20.37 -12.27 -5.27
N PRO A 204 -20.71 -11.00 -5.56
CA PRO A 204 -21.83 -10.66 -6.42
C PRO A 204 -21.57 -11.15 -7.86
N GLU A 205 -22.62 -11.62 -8.55
CA GLU A 205 -22.56 -12.31 -9.86
C GLU A 205 -21.85 -11.52 -10.98
N LYS A 206 -21.69 -10.19 -10.86
CA LYS A 206 -21.02 -9.35 -11.86
C LYS A 206 -19.49 -9.30 -11.77
N ASP A 207 -18.87 -9.93 -10.76
CA ASP A 207 -17.40 -10.09 -10.65
C ASP A 207 -16.94 -11.54 -10.94
N ALA A 208 -17.84 -12.41 -11.44
CA ALA A 208 -17.55 -13.83 -11.71
C ALA A 208 -16.98 -14.10 -13.12
N THR A 209 -16.78 -13.06 -13.95
CA THR A 209 -16.29 -13.19 -15.35
C THR A 209 -14.80 -12.94 -15.55
N GLU A 210 -13.97 -12.89 -14.51
CA GLU A 210 -12.52 -13.12 -14.65
C GLU A 210 -12.23 -14.59 -14.31
N ALA A 211 -12.49 -15.46 -15.30
CA ALA A 211 -12.04 -16.85 -15.31
C ALA A 211 -10.54 -16.92 -15.75
N PRO A 212 -9.84 -18.04 -15.49
CA PRO A 212 -8.39 -18.11 -15.53
C PRO A 212 -7.84 -18.32 -16.95
N GLU A 213 -6.76 -17.64 -17.30
CA GLU A 213 -5.80 -18.10 -18.32
C GLU A 213 -4.54 -18.50 -17.52
N ALA A 214 -4.16 -19.78 -17.30
CA ALA A 214 -3.80 -20.84 -18.25
C ALA A 214 -2.84 -20.30 -19.32
N THR A 215 -1.54 -20.63 -19.39
CA THR A 215 -0.77 -21.86 -19.09
C THR A 215 0.68 -21.48 -18.81
#